data_AF-A0A218X5B5-F1
#
_entry.id   AF-A0A218X5B5-F1
#
_cell.length_a   1.000
_cell.length_b   1.000
_cell.length_c   1.000
_cell.angle_alpha   90.00
_cell.angle_beta   90.00
_cell.angle_gamma   90.00
#
_symmetry.space_group_name_H-M   'P 1'
#
loop_
_entity.id
_entity.type
_entity.pdbx_description
1 polymer ?
#
loop_
_entity_poly.entity_id
_entity_poly.type
_entity_poly.pdbx_seq_one_letter_code
_entity_poly.pdbx_strand_id
1 'polypeptide(L)'
;MHGLQQGQPEELSREADEMRLVRVGGVIVYNNTLWGGTVALPDVTPIQTTSRGRAWQNIVEFNKMIAADLQVDISQAATGDGITICRRIY
;
A
#
# COMPACT_ATOMS: atom_id res chain seq x y z
N MET A 1 -3.14 -30.88 -5.47
CA MET A 1 -3.65 -30.15 -4.27
C MET A 1 -2.48 -29.42 -3.64
N HIS A 2 -2.19 -28.20 -4.09
CA HIS A 2 -1.26 -27.26 -3.45
C HIS A 2 -1.62 -25.86 -3.97
N GLY A 3 -1.88 -24.93 -3.07
CA GLY A 3 -2.27 -23.57 -3.42
C GLY A 3 -2.94 -22.83 -2.28
N LEU A 4 -2.34 -22.86 -1.08
CA LEU A 4 -2.57 -21.83 -0.09
C LEU A 4 -1.39 -20.86 -0.16
N GLN A 5 -1.66 -19.65 -0.61
CA GLN A 5 -0.97 -18.46 -0.13
C GLN A 5 -2.03 -17.36 -0.10
N GLN A 6 -2.82 -17.42 0.98
CA GLN A 6 -3.50 -16.25 1.50
C GLN A 6 -2.43 -15.23 1.88
N GLY A 7 -2.64 -13.95 1.55
CA GLY A 7 -1.78 -12.86 1.99
C GLY A 7 -1.53 -12.99 3.50
N GLN A 8 -0.27 -13.20 3.87
CA GLN A 8 0.12 -13.50 5.23
C GLN A 8 0.18 -12.20 6.06
N PRO A 9 -0.19 -12.24 7.35
CA PRO A 9 -0.04 -11.11 8.28
C PRO A 9 1.39 -10.55 8.42
N GLU A 10 2.41 -11.23 7.86
CA GLU A 10 3.82 -10.82 7.89
C GLU A 10 4.15 -9.65 6.95
N GLU A 11 3.34 -9.36 5.94
CA GLU A 11 3.60 -8.25 5.00
C GLU A 11 3.29 -6.89 5.67
N LEU A 12 2.19 -6.82 6.42
CA LEU A 12 1.81 -5.66 7.23
C LEU A 12 2.78 -5.39 8.40
N SER A 13 3.46 -6.42 8.92
CA SER A 13 4.45 -6.24 9.99
C SER A 13 5.76 -5.63 9.51
N ARG A 14 6.07 -5.72 8.20
CA ARG A 14 7.29 -5.14 7.63
C ARG A 14 7.23 -3.62 7.56
N GLU A 15 6.06 -3.06 7.29
CA GLU A 15 5.89 -1.62 7.03
C GLU A 15 6.00 -0.78 8.32
N ALA A 16 5.48 -1.29 9.44
CA ALA A 16 5.72 -0.72 10.76
C ALA A 16 7.22 -0.75 11.15
N ASP A 17 7.99 -1.71 10.62
CA ASP A 17 9.43 -1.80 10.85
C ASP A 17 10.25 -0.91 9.91
N GLU A 18 9.80 -0.62 8.68
CA GLU A 18 10.48 0.30 7.77
C GLU A 18 10.56 1.73 8.32
N MET A 19 9.47 2.20 8.94
CA MET A 19 9.43 3.53 9.58
C MET A 19 10.44 3.68 10.72
N ARG A 20 10.83 2.58 11.38
CA ARG A 20 11.85 2.58 12.45
C ARG A 20 13.26 2.81 11.91
N LEU A 21 13.51 2.44 10.65
CA LEU A 21 14.82 2.62 9.99
C LEU A 21 15.03 4.05 9.49
N VAL A 22 13.94 4.79 9.24
CA VAL A 22 13.99 6.16 8.74
C VAL A 22 14.08 7.15 9.89
N ARG A 23 15.04 8.07 9.84
CA ARG A 23 15.16 9.14 10.84
C ARG A 23 13.92 10.04 10.89
N VAL A 24 13.69 10.73 12.01
CA VAL A 24 12.68 11.80 12.08
C VAL A 24 12.95 12.86 11.00
N GLY A 25 11.91 13.26 10.28
CA GLY A 25 11.98 14.12 9.10
C GLY A 25 12.43 13.44 7.81
N GLY A 26 12.81 12.16 7.86
CA GLY A 26 13.09 11.35 6.68
C GLY A 26 11.82 10.98 5.91
N VAL A 27 12.00 10.52 4.66
CA VAL A 27 10.90 10.27 3.72
C VAL A 27 10.98 8.84 3.20
N ILE A 28 9.83 8.18 3.16
CA ILE A 28 9.59 6.94 2.40
C ILE A 28 8.66 7.26 1.24
N VAL A 29 8.91 6.64 0.10
CA VAL A 29 8.09 6.80 -1.11
C VAL A 29 7.64 5.43 -1.59
N TYR A 30 6.34 5.18 -1.52
CA TYR A 30 5.70 3.97 -2.02
C TYR A 30 5.22 4.20 -3.44
N ASN A 31 5.51 3.26 -4.35
CA ASN A 31 5.07 3.30 -5.74
C ASN A 31 3.85 2.41 -5.97
N ASN A 32 3.20 2.59 -7.12
CA ASN A 32 2.02 1.85 -7.57
C ASN A 32 0.81 1.92 -6.62
N THR A 33 0.69 2.97 -5.81
CA THR A 33 -0.36 3.05 -4.78
C THR A 33 -1.76 3.30 -5.34
N LEU A 34 -1.89 3.67 -6.62
CA LEU A 34 -3.19 3.70 -7.31
C LEU A 34 -3.48 2.40 -8.07
N TRP A 35 -2.47 1.53 -8.25
CA TRP A 35 -2.59 0.19 -8.82
C TRP A 35 -3.43 0.15 -10.10
N GLY A 36 -3.13 1.02 -11.06
CA GLY A 36 -3.88 1.16 -12.30
C GLY A 36 -5.20 1.88 -12.20
N GLY A 37 -5.41 2.63 -11.11
CA GLY A 37 -6.72 3.18 -10.72
C GLY A 37 -7.68 2.14 -10.17
N THR A 38 -7.27 0.87 -10.04
CA THR A 38 -8.19 -0.22 -9.67
C THR A 38 -8.68 -0.08 -8.23
N VAL A 39 -7.88 0.53 -7.34
CA VAL A 39 -8.27 0.79 -5.93
C VAL A 39 -9.50 1.69 -5.78
N ALA A 40 -9.87 2.42 -6.83
CA ALA A 40 -11.08 3.26 -6.86
C ALA A 40 -12.31 2.54 -7.45
N LEU A 41 -12.17 1.28 -7.88
CA LEU A 41 -13.30 0.50 -8.38
C LEU A 41 -14.25 0.14 -7.23
N PRO A 42 -15.57 0.22 -7.45
CA PRO A 42 -16.55 -0.23 -6.48
C PRO A 42 -16.61 -1.77 -6.35
N ASP A 43 -16.12 -2.48 -7.38
CA ASP A 43 -16.10 -3.93 -7.46
C ASP A 43 -14.85 -4.42 -8.23
N VAL A 44 -14.18 -5.43 -7.67
CA VAL A 44 -12.95 -6.04 -8.22
C VAL A 44 -13.25 -7.21 -9.17
N THR A 45 -14.48 -7.75 -9.19
CA THR A 45 -14.87 -8.90 -10.02
C THR A 45 -14.44 -8.78 -11.49
N PRO A 46 -14.55 -7.61 -12.17
CA PRO A 46 -14.14 -7.48 -13.58
C PRO A 46 -12.65 -7.73 -13.84
N ILE A 47 -11.80 -7.58 -12.83
CA ILE A 47 -10.35 -7.68 -12.95
C ILE A 47 -9.76 -8.79 -12.09
N GLN A 48 -10.57 -9.58 -11.39
CA GLN A 48 -10.14 -10.52 -10.36
C GLN A 48 -9.07 -11.52 -10.84
N THR A 49 -9.13 -11.94 -12.11
CA THR A 49 -8.18 -12.89 -12.70
C THR A 49 -6.88 -12.23 -13.20
N THR A 50 -6.82 -10.90 -13.26
CA THR A 50 -5.62 -10.15 -13.66
C THR A 50 -4.60 -10.12 -12.52
N SER A 51 -3.35 -9.79 -12.85
CA SER A 51 -2.33 -9.53 -11.81
C SER A 51 -2.76 -8.43 -10.85
N ARG A 52 -3.43 -7.38 -11.37
CA ARG A 52 -3.92 -6.28 -10.54
C ARG A 52 -5.03 -6.72 -9.60
N GLY A 53 -6.00 -7.50 -10.09
CA GLY A 53 -7.10 -8.02 -9.27
C GLY A 53 -6.64 -8.94 -8.15
N ARG A 54 -5.61 -9.76 -8.39
CA ARG A 54 -5.06 -10.66 -7.36
C ARG A 54 -4.46 -9.92 -6.16
N ALA A 55 -3.82 -8.77 -6.39
CA ALA A 55 -3.21 -7.96 -5.33
C ALA A 55 -4.10 -6.79 -4.87
N TRP A 56 -5.28 -6.60 -5.48
CA TRP A 56 -6.13 -5.42 -5.27
C TRP A 56 -6.46 -5.19 -3.79
N GLN A 57 -6.85 -6.26 -3.07
CA GLN A 57 -7.17 -6.18 -1.65
C GLN A 57 -5.98 -5.73 -0.81
N ASN A 58 -4.77 -6.25 -1.12
CA ASN A 58 -3.55 -5.87 -0.42
C ASN A 58 -3.24 -4.38 -0.62
N ILE A 59 -3.36 -3.85 -1.84
CA ILE A 59 -3.07 -2.43 -2.09
C ILE A 59 -4.12 -1.50 -1.45
N VAL A 60 -5.40 -1.90 -1.46
CA VAL A 60 -6.46 -1.15 -0.78
C VAL A 60 -6.20 -1.09 0.72
N GLU A 61 -5.85 -2.22 1.33
CA GLU A 61 -5.60 -2.28 2.78
C GLU A 61 -4.30 -1.55 3.16
N PHE A 62 -3.26 -1.69 2.35
CA PHE A 62 -2.02 -0.92 2.48
C PHE A 62 -2.27 0.59 2.49
N ASN A 63 -3.04 1.09 1.52
CA ASN A 63 -3.36 2.53 1.46
C ASN A 63 -4.13 3.00 2.69
N LYS A 64 -5.07 2.20 3.21
CA LYS A 64 -5.80 2.53 4.45
C LYS A 64 -4.88 2.55 5.66
N MET A 65 -3.99 1.56 5.77
CA MET A 65 -3.05 1.45 6.88
C MET A 65 -2.12 2.66 6.90
N ILE A 66 -1.49 3.01 5.77
CA ILE A 66 -0.60 4.17 5.69
C ILE A 66 -1.35 5.48 5.92
N ALA A 67 -2.60 5.61 5.44
CA ALA A 67 -3.43 6.80 5.70
C ALA A 67 -3.83 6.94 7.19
N ALA A 68 -3.82 5.85 7.96
CA ALA A 68 -4.11 5.85 9.39
C ALA A 68 -2.87 5.96 10.28
N ASP A 69 -1.65 5.89 9.73
CA ASP A 69 -0.41 5.97 10.51
C ASP A 69 -0.15 7.40 10.99
N LEU A 70 -0.27 7.60 12.29
CA LEU A 70 -0.08 8.89 12.94
C LEU A 70 1.39 9.32 13.01
N GLN A 71 2.35 8.44 12.71
CA GLN A 71 3.78 8.75 12.75
C GLN A 71 4.28 9.47 11.50
N VAL A 72 3.41 9.69 10.49
CA VAL A 72 3.79 10.30 9.22
C VAL A 72 2.85 11.42 8.79
N ASP A 73 3.42 12.41 8.11
CA ASP A 73 2.65 13.25 7.19
C ASP A 73 2.57 12.53 5.84
N ILE A 74 1.38 12.45 5.26
CA ILE A 74 1.12 11.72 4.02
C ILE A 74 0.73 12.66 2.87
N SER A 75 1.21 12.35 1.67
CA SER A 75 0.70 12.92 0.43
C SER A 75 0.64 11.83 -0.66
N GLN A 76 -0.56 11.49 -1.11
CA GLN A 76 -0.76 10.62 -2.26
C GLN A 76 -0.89 11.47 -3.54
N ALA A 77 -0.02 11.24 -4.51
CA ALA A 77 0.00 11.94 -5.78
C ALA A 77 -0.35 11.00 -6.93
N ALA A 78 -1.21 11.47 -7.84
CA ALA A 78 -1.61 10.76 -9.06
C ALA A 78 -0.56 10.88 -10.18
N THR A 79 0.70 10.60 -9.84
CA THR A 79 1.82 10.56 -10.79
C THR A 79 2.13 9.11 -11.14
N GLY A 80 2.12 8.78 -12.43
CA GLY A 80 2.34 7.40 -12.89
C GLY A 80 1.23 6.47 -12.41
N ASP A 81 1.60 5.37 -11.76
CA ASP A 81 0.65 4.38 -11.21
C ASP A 81 0.27 4.67 -9.74
N GLY A 82 0.49 5.91 -9.30
CA GLY A 82 0.30 6.35 -7.92
C GLY A 82 1.59 6.33 -7.12
N ILE A 83 1.85 7.44 -6.42
CA ILE A 83 2.96 7.56 -5.48
C ILE A 83 2.40 8.04 -4.15
N THR A 84 2.73 7.36 -3.06
CA THR A 84 2.44 7.82 -1.71
C THR A 84 3.74 8.23 -1.02
N ILE A 85 3.83 9.48 -0.62
CA ILE A 85 4.98 10.06 0.08
C ILE A 85 4.64 10.13 1.56
N CYS A 86 5.47 9.53 2.40
CA CYS A 86 5.32 9.52 3.85
C CYS A 86 6.55 10.18 4.49
N ARG A 87 6.35 11.26 5.24
CA ARG A 87 7.41 11.94 6.00
C ARG A 87 7.27 11.60 7.47
N ARG A 88 8.29 10.98 8.07
CA ARG A 88 8.29 10.68 9.52
C ARG A 88 8.26 11.94 10.36
N ILE A 89 7.34 12.01 11.33
CA ILE A 89 7.18 13.20 12.19
C ILE A 89 7.79 13.05 13.59
N TYR A 90 7.90 11.82 14.14
CA TYR A 90 8.60 11.52 15.40
C TYR A 90 9.07 10.06 15.47
#